data_AF-A0A151GLS6-F1
#
_entry.id   AF-A0A151GLS6-F1
#
_cell.length_a   1.000
_cell.length_b   1.000
_cell.length_c   1.000
_cell.angle_alpha   90.00
_cell.angle_beta   90.00
_cell.angle_gamma   90.00
#
_symmetry.space_group_name_H-M   'P 1'
#
loop_
_entity.id
_entity.type
_entity.pdbx_description
1 polymer ?
#
loop_
_entity_poly.entity_id
_entity_poly.type
_entity_poly.pdbx_seq_one_letter_code
_entity_poly.pdbx_strand_id
1 'polypeptide(L)'
;MDKGKPEEINLQQVIEDFMERTEDESGIPRARIKRKPIPVGDPYDGNKGTFAAWKFCIDRKLRVDKDFIGSAQDQWIFVWQNLSAKVQQRVTTYFKEGSRIGYDPFQFLTYLESAYSDPYC
;
A
#
# COMPACT_ATOMS: atom_id res chain seq x y z
N MET A 1 -10.56 -30.79 -51.98
CA MET A 1 -9.80 -29.90 -51.08
C MET A 1 -10.82 -29.26 -50.16
N ASP A 2 -10.97 -29.81 -48.96
CA ASP A 2 -11.95 -29.33 -47.99
C ASP A 2 -11.32 -28.21 -47.15
N LYS A 3 -11.90 -27.01 -47.19
CA LYS A 3 -11.39 -25.86 -46.45
C LYS A 3 -12.00 -25.93 -45.05
N GLY A 4 -11.21 -26.44 -44.09
CA GLY A 4 -11.56 -26.49 -42.67
C GLY A 4 -12.04 -25.14 -42.17
N LYS A 5 -13.26 -25.13 -41.63
CA LYS A 5 -13.91 -23.97 -41.01
C LYS A 5 -13.06 -23.48 -39.82
N PRO A 6 -12.87 -22.17 -39.61
CA PRO A 6 -12.16 -21.69 -38.44
C PRO A 6 -12.94 -22.05 -37.17
N GLU A 7 -12.26 -22.68 -36.21
CA GLU A 7 -12.82 -22.95 -34.89
C GLU A 7 -13.13 -21.62 -34.20
N GLU A 8 -14.41 -21.40 -33.90
CA GLU A 8 -14.89 -20.22 -33.21
C GLU A 8 -14.53 -20.38 -31.73
N ILE A 9 -13.57 -19.57 -31.25
CA ILE A 9 -13.12 -19.64 -29.86
C ILE A 9 -14.25 -19.12 -28.96
N ASN A 10 -14.85 -20.03 -28.19
CA ASN A 10 -15.86 -19.67 -27.19
C ASN A 10 -15.19 -18.96 -26.00
N LEU A 11 -15.29 -17.63 -25.96
CA LEU A 11 -14.72 -16.79 -24.90
C LEU A 11 -15.21 -17.17 -23.49
N GLN A 12 -16.43 -17.69 -23.35
CA GLN A 12 -16.95 -18.11 -22.04
C GLN A 12 -16.17 -19.31 -21.51
N GLN A 13 -15.88 -20.28 -22.38
CA GLN A 13 -15.06 -21.44 -22.03
C GLN A 13 -13.64 -21.03 -21.61
N VAL A 14 -13.05 -20.06 -22.31
CA VAL A 14 -11.70 -19.55 -21.98
C VAL A 14 -11.69 -18.82 -20.63
N ILE A 15 -12.76 -18.09 -20.31
CA ILE A 15 -12.90 -17.39 -19.03
C ILE A 15 -13.16 -18.39 -17.89
N GLU A 16 -13.99 -19.41 -18.11
CA GLU A 16 -14.22 -20.48 -17.14
C GLU A 16 -12.95 -21.28 -16.86
N ASP A 17 -12.23 -21.72 -17.90
CA ASP A 17 -10.93 -22.40 -17.75
C ASP A 17 -9.88 -21.54 -17.02
N PHE A 18 -9.94 -20.21 -17.20
CA PHE A 18 -9.06 -19.28 -16.50
C PHE A 18 -9.45 -19.14 -15.02
N MET A 19 -10.75 -19.04 -14.72
CA MET A 19 -11.25 -18.97 -13.35
C MET A 19 -11.01 -20.29 -12.59
N GLU A 20 -11.22 -21.44 -13.25
CA GLU A 20 -11.00 -22.77 -12.67
C GLU A 20 -9.51 -23.03 -12.38
N ARG A 21 -8.58 -22.53 -13.20
CA ARG A 21 -7.13 -22.57 -12.90
C ARG A 21 -6.69 -21.65 -11.76
N THR A 22 -7.48 -20.65 -11.40
CA THR A 22 -7.16 -19.75 -10.28
C THR A 22 -7.60 -20.30 -8.93
N GLU A 23 -8.38 -21.37 -8.92
CA GLU A 23 -8.74 -22.11 -7.70
C GLU A 23 -7.70 -23.22 -7.47
N ASP A 24 -6.64 -22.83 -6.78
CA ASP A 24 -5.65 -23.73 -6.19
C ASP A 24 -6.33 -24.58 -5.10
N GLU A 25 -7.02 -25.65 -5.51
CA GLU A 25 -7.64 -26.68 -4.65
C GLU A 25 -6.60 -27.52 -3.87
N SER A 26 -5.35 -27.08 -3.72
CA SER A 26 -4.37 -27.88 -2.99
C SER A 26 -4.67 -27.98 -1.49
N GLY A 27 -5.47 -27.07 -0.90
CA GLY A 27 -5.74 -27.06 0.55
C GLY A 27 -4.46 -26.95 1.41
N ILE A 28 -3.29 -26.81 0.77
CA ILE A 28 -2.03 -26.55 1.41
C ILE A 28 -2.05 -25.05 1.65
N PRO A 29 -2.08 -24.57 2.91
CA PRO A 29 -1.88 -23.15 3.14
C PRO A 29 -0.55 -22.84 2.49
N ARG A 30 -0.56 -22.03 1.41
CA ARG A 30 0.67 -21.57 0.74
C ARG A 30 1.58 -21.14 1.87
N ALA A 31 2.62 -21.94 2.13
CA ALA A 31 3.50 -21.70 3.25
C ALA A 31 3.92 -20.25 3.07
N ARG A 32 3.45 -19.34 3.93
CA ARG A 32 3.67 -17.91 3.78
C ARG A 32 5.17 -17.79 3.65
N ILE A 33 5.65 -17.53 2.43
CA ILE A 33 7.07 -17.42 2.16
C ILE A 33 7.53 -16.39 3.19
N LYS A 34 8.41 -16.80 4.12
CA LYS A 34 8.91 -15.93 5.18
C LYS A 34 9.80 -14.88 4.53
N ARG A 35 9.16 -13.92 3.87
CA ARG A 35 9.81 -12.79 3.25
C ARG A 35 10.23 -11.82 4.35
N LYS A 36 11.38 -11.20 4.16
CA LYS A 36 11.78 -10.07 5.00
C LYS A 36 10.90 -8.86 4.65
N PRO A 37 10.64 -7.97 5.62
CA PRO A 37 10.02 -6.69 5.33
C PRO A 37 10.85 -5.91 4.30
N ILE A 38 10.18 -5.15 3.43
CA ILE A 38 10.83 -4.19 2.54
C ILE A 38 11.63 -3.19 3.40
N PRO A 39 12.90 -2.90 3.08
CA PRO A 39 13.66 -1.88 3.79
C PRO A 39 12.94 -0.54 3.78
N VAL A 40 13.02 0.19 4.89
CA VAL A 40 12.52 1.56 4.96
C VAL A 40 13.72 2.49 4.79
N GLY A 41 13.55 3.53 3.98
CA GLY A 41 14.57 4.56 3.77
C GLY A 41 14.63 5.53 4.95
N ASP A 42 15.28 6.67 4.72
CA ASP A 42 15.38 7.72 5.74
C ASP A 42 14.01 8.32 6.10
N PRO A 43 13.81 8.73 7.36
CA PRO A 43 12.59 9.43 7.78
C PRO A 43 12.37 10.71 6.97
N TYR A 44 11.11 11.07 6.74
CA TYR A 44 10.77 12.29 6.02
C TYR A 44 11.17 13.55 6.80
N ASP A 45 12.00 14.39 6.19
CA ASP A 45 12.59 15.57 6.81
C ASP A 45 11.74 16.86 6.66
N GLY A 46 10.68 16.81 5.85
CA GLY A 46 9.83 17.96 5.54
C GLY A 46 10.16 18.66 4.23
N ASN A 47 11.12 18.17 3.44
CA ASN A 47 11.41 18.69 2.11
C ASN A 47 10.28 18.33 1.12
N LYS A 48 9.58 19.33 0.59
CA LYS A 48 8.44 19.09 -0.30
C LYS A 48 8.82 18.40 -1.61
N GLY A 49 10.02 18.67 -2.14
CA GLY A 49 10.50 18.06 -3.40
C GLY A 49 10.77 16.56 -3.31
N THR A 50 10.93 16.00 -2.11
CA THR A 50 11.11 14.56 -1.88
C THR A 50 9.85 13.87 -1.38
N PHE A 51 8.79 14.62 -1.08
CA PHE A 51 7.58 14.09 -0.44
C PHE A 51 6.89 13.02 -1.28
N ALA A 52 6.71 13.26 -2.59
CA ALA A 52 6.02 12.32 -3.47
C ALA A 52 6.72 10.95 -3.52
N ALA A 53 8.05 10.95 -3.64
CA ALA A 53 8.86 9.74 -3.64
C ALA A 53 8.80 9.02 -2.28
N TRP A 54 8.91 9.75 -1.18
CA TRP A 54 8.79 9.19 0.17
C TRP A 54 7.40 8.57 0.41
N LYS A 55 6.32 9.29 0.07
CA LYS A 55 4.93 8.83 0.20
C LYS A 55 4.71 7.54 -0.59
N PHE A 56 5.20 7.47 -1.82
CA PHE A 56 5.11 6.25 -2.64
C PHE A 56 5.76 5.05 -1.95
N CYS A 57 6.95 5.23 -1.37
CA CYS A 57 7.64 4.16 -0.64
C CYS A 57 6.85 3.70 0.59
N ILE A 58 6.30 4.64 1.37
CA ILE A 58 5.49 4.32 2.56
C ILE A 58 4.15 3.66 2.18
N ASP A 59 3.45 4.15 1.17
CA ASP A 59 2.20 3.53 0.69
C ASP A 59 2.44 2.09 0.22
N ARG A 60 3.49 1.85 -0.58
CA ARG A 60 3.89 0.49 -0.99
C ARG A 60 4.21 -0.39 0.21
N LYS A 61 4.94 0.15 1.19
CA LYS A 61 5.32 -0.56 2.42
C LYS A 61 4.09 -0.96 3.24
N LEU A 62 3.15 -0.05 3.43
CA LEU A 62 1.89 -0.31 4.11
C LEU A 62 1.09 -1.41 3.42
N ARG A 63 0.98 -1.39 2.09
CA ARG A 63 0.22 -2.41 1.35
C ARG A 63 0.87 -3.79 1.36
N VAL A 64 2.18 -3.84 1.14
CA VAL A 64 2.90 -5.10 0.95
C VAL A 64 3.24 -5.77 2.29
N ASP A 65 3.57 -4.98 3.30
CA ASP A 65 3.98 -5.49 4.61
C ASP A 65 2.92 -5.25 5.69
N LYS A 66 1.64 -5.03 5.33
CA LYS A 66 0.53 -4.79 6.27
C LYS A 66 0.50 -5.80 7.41
N ASP A 67 0.60 -7.10 7.08
CA ASP A 67 0.53 -8.21 8.03
C ASP A 67 1.79 -8.27 8.92
N PHE A 68 2.92 -7.74 8.44
CA PHE A 68 4.17 -7.68 9.20
C PHE A 68 4.18 -6.49 10.16
N ILE A 69 3.61 -5.36 9.75
CA ILE A 69 3.53 -4.15 10.55
C ILE A 69 2.49 -4.29 11.66
N GLY A 70 1.34 -4.90 11.35
CA GLY A 70 0.30 -5.22 12.34
C GLY A 70 -1.00 -4.49 12.10
N SER A 71 -1.65 -4.06 13.18
CA SER A 71 -2.96 -3.42 13.15
C SER A 71 -2.94 -2.08 12.39
N ALA A 72 -4.12 -1.51 12.11
CA ALA A 72 -4.22 -0.16 11.54
C ALA A 72 -3.50 0.88 12.43
N GLN A 73 -3.58 0.74 13.76
CA GLN A 73 -2.89 1.60 14.70
C GLN A 73 -1.36 1.42 14.63
N ASP A 74 -0.86 0.18 14.55
CA ASP A 74 0.58 -0.07 14.38
C ASP A 74 1.10 0.50 13.07
N GLN A 75 0.32 0.36 12.00
CA GLN A 75 0.62 0.96 10.70
C GLN A 75 0.62 2.48 10.75
N TRP A 76 -0.32 3.09 11.48
CA TRP A 76 -0.34 4.52 11.69
C TRP A 76 0.89 5.01 12.48
N ILE A 77 1.24 4.32 13.57
CA ILE A 77 2.43 4.61 14.38
C ILE A 77 3.69 4.46 13.52
N PHE A 78 3.74 3.44 12.67
CA PHE A 78 4.82 3.23 11.72
C PHE A 78 5.01 4.44 10.79
N VAL A 79 3.93 5.00 10.22
CA VAL A 79 4.02 6.22 9.40
C VAL A 79 4.58 7.38 10.24
N TRP A 80 4.06 7.59 11.46
CA TRP A 80 4.51 8.66 12.35
C TRP A 80 6.00 8.54 12.74
N GLN A 81 6.48 7.33 13.01
CA GLN A 81 7.89 7.05 13.32
C GLN A 81 8.82 7.29 12.12
N ASN A 82 8.30 7.20 10.90
CA ASN A 82 9.03 7.49 9.66
C ASN A 82 9.00 8.97 9.27
N LEU A 83 8.63 9.85 10.20
CA LEU A 83 8.77 11.29 10.10
C LEU A 83 9.95 11.74 10.98
N SER A 84 10.70 12.73 10.54
CA SER A 84 11.70 13.40 11.39
C SER A 84 11.03 14.04 12.61
N ALA A 85 11.79 14.19 13.71
CA ALA A 85 11.28 14.81 14.94
C ALA A 85 10.65 16.20 14.72
N LYS A 86 11.22 16.99 13.80
CA LYS A 86 10.68 18.31 13.41
C LYS A 86 9.30 18.19 12.76
N VAL A 87 9.11 17.23 11.86
CA VAL A 87 7.83 17.00 11.18
C VAL A 87 6.82 16.43 12.18
N GLN A 88 7.23 15.48 13.03
CA GLN A 88 6.39 14.93 14.10
C GLN A 88 5.80 16.04 14.99
N GLN A 89 6.62 16.97 15.47
CA GLN A 89 6.15 18.08 16.30
C GLN A 89 5.09 18.94 15.61
N ARG A 90 5.26 19.23 14.31
CA ARG A 90 4.29 20.02 13.53
C ARG A 90 2.96 19.31 13.40
N VAL A 91 2.98 18.03 13.02
CA VAL A 91 1.75 17.25 12.83
C VAL A 91 1.10 16.85 14.14
N THR A 92 1.82 16.90 15.27
CA THR A 92 1.23 16.60 16.59
C THR A 92 0.11 17.57 16.97
N THR A 93 0.15 18.81 16.46
CA THR A 93 -0.92 19.80 16.65
C THR A 93 -2.25 19.33 16.05
N TYR A 94 -2.21 18.64 14.90
CA TYR A 94 -3.40 18.03 14.26
C TYR A 94 -4.11 17.03 15.19
N PHE A 95 -3.39 16.44 16.14
CA PHE A 95 -3.94 15.44 17.07
C PHE A 95 -4.49 16.04 18.37
N LYS A 96 -4.12 17.28 18.73
CA LYS A 96 -4.55 17.92 19.98
C LYS A 96 -5.92 18.59 19.87
N GLU A 97 -6.37 18.91 18.67
CA GLU A 97 -7.70 19.48 18.39
C GLU A 97 -8.75 18.38 18.14
N GLY A 98 -9.04 17.61 19.18
CA GLY A 98 -10.41 17.16 19.48
C GLY A 98 -11.12 16.12 18.59
N SER A 99 -10.44 15.23 17.86
CA SER A 99 -11.15 14.19 17.07
C SER A 99 -10.78 12.76 17.45
N ARG A 100 -11.79 11.88 17.37
CA ARG A 100 -11.64 10.41 17.36
C ARG A 100 -10.87 10.02 16.10
N ILE A 101 -9.55 10.12 16.13
CA ILE A 101 -8.73 9.73 14.99
C ILE A 101 -8.85 8.23 14.84
N GLY A 102 -9.40 7.77 13.71
CA GLY A 102 -9.59 6.34 13.43
C GLY A 102 -8.30 5.55 13.25
N TYR A 103 -7.14 6.13 13.59
CA TYR A 103 -5.80 5.59 13.36
C TYR A 103 -5.63 4.97 11.97
N ASP A 104 -6.19 5.62 10.96
CA ASP A 104 -6.09 5.18 9.56
C ASP A 104 -4.78 5.70 8.96
N PRO A 105 -3.83 4.82 8.61
CA PRO A 105 -2.54 5.23 8.07
C PRO A 105 -2.65 5.93 6.71
N PHE A 106 -3.65 5.58 5.88
CA PHE A 106 -3.83 6.17 4.56
C PHE A 106 -4.46 7.56 4.66
N GLN A 107 -5.42 7.76 5.56
CA GLN A 107 -5.92 9.12 5.85
C GLN A 107 -4.80 10.01 6.38
N PHE A 108 -3.90 9.48 7.21
CA PHE A 108 -2.75 10.23 7.68
C PHE A 108 -1.79 10.59 6.54
N LEU A 109 -1.54 9.69 5.58
CA LEU A 109 -0.77 10.02 4.38
C LEU A 109 -1.44 11.09 3.52
N THR A 110 -2.77 11.09 3.38
CA THR A 110 -3.52 12.15 2.68
C THR A 110 -3.39 13.49 3.38
N TYR A 111 -3.45 13.52 4.72
CA TYR A 111 -3.19 14.74 5.47
C TYR A 111 -1.77 15.28 5.23
N LEU A 112 -0.76 14.40 5.31
CA LEU A 112 0.62 14.78 5.03
C LEU A 112 0.78 15.33 3.59
N GLU A 113 0.08 14.74 2.63
CA GLU A 113 0.07 15.25 1.25
C GLU A 113 -0.47 16.66 1.18
N SER A 114 -1.58 16.98 1.84
CA SER A 114 -2.10 18.35 1.85
C SER A 114 -1.11 19.38 2.44
N ALA A 115 -0.26 18.97 3.37
CA ALA A 115 0.71 19.84 4.03
C ALA A 115 2.05 19.96 3.28
N TYR A 116 2.47 18.89 2.60
CA TYR A 116 3.83 18.73 2.08
C TYR A 116 3.92 18.45 0.58
N SER A 117 2.80 18.29 -0.13
CA SER A 117 2.83 18.25 -1.60
C SER A 117 3.40 19.55 -2.15
N ASP A 118 4.32 19.44 -3.11
CA ASP A 118 4.72 20.55 -3.95
C ASP A 118 3.80 20.57 -5.18
N PRO A 119 3.00 21.62 -5.42
CA PRO A 119 2.16 21.70 -6.61
C PRO A 119 2.96 21.91 -7.91
N TYR A 120 4.28 22.08 -7.82
CA TYR A 120 5.16 22.34 -8.96
C TYR A 120 6.19 21.23 -9.21
N CYS A 121 6.13 20.10 -8.50
CA CYS A 121 6.91 18.88 -8.78
C CYS A 121 6.07 17.81 -9.47
#